data_AF-A0A923NMD8-F1
#
_entry.id   AF-A0A923NMD8-F1
#
_cell.length_a   1.000
_cell.length_b   1.000
_cell.length_c   1.000
_cell.angle_alpha   90.00
_cell.angle_beta   90.00
_cell.angle_gamma   90.00
#
_symmetry.space_group_name_H-M   'P 1'
#
loop_
_entity.id
_entity.type
_entity.pdbx_description
1 polymer ?
#
loop_
_entity_poly.entity_id
_entity_poly.type
_entity_poly.pdbx_seq_one_letter_code
_entity_poly.pdbx_strand_id
1 'polypeptide(L)'
;MNEKEQSLDFLYKTLPEILIPWYLKHARDLPWRKDRVPYHVWLSEIMLQQTRVEAVKGYYTRFLKEFPTIADLAEADEDRLLKLWEGLGYYNRARNLQKAAKKIISENNGVFPSEYSEILTLPGIGEYTAGAIASNCFDEPVAAVDGNVLRVISRITESYEDIQKPAVKKQVKARLEAVYPRTRCGDFTQSLMELGAIVCVPSGAPKCGVCPMEDLCVAHRHGTEQKLPVKNTKKERKQEERTVFILRCGTKIAVKKRKKEGLLAGLWELPNISEKKTAKEAMEILSEWGVSPVSLKREAIRKHVFSHIQWNMTGFYVECGQEAPEMEWVCKNELGASIALPTAFRQFLDEDFFQNV
;
A
#
# COMPACT_ATOMS: atom_id res chain seq x y z
N MET A 1 -38.32 17.87 -0.55
CA MET A 1 -36.87 18.10 -0.54
C MET A 1 -36.63 19.48 0.06
N ASN A 2 -35.87 19.62 1.15
CA ASN A 2 -35.62 20.94 1.74
C ASN A 2 -34.57 21.72 0.92
N GLU A 3 -34.46 23.04 1.12
CA GLU A 3 -33.53 23.91 0.35
C GLU A 3 -32.07 23.44 0.43
N LYS A 4 -31.65 22.90 1.58
CA LYS A 4 -30.31 22.35 1.78
C LYS A 4 -30.06 21.12 0.91
N GLU A 5 -31.05 20.25 0.76
CA GLU A 5 -30.99 19.05 -0.06
C GLU A 5 -31.01 19.38 -1.56
N GLN A 6 -31.77 20.40 -1.97
CA GLN A 6 -31.73 20.96 -3.33
C GLN A 6 -30.36 21.57 -3.68
N SER A 7 -29.76 22.31 -2.73
CA SER A 7 -28.41 22.87 -2.88
C SER A 7 -27.34 21.78 -3.02
N LEU A 8 -27.44 20.70 -2.23
CA LEU A 8 -26.54 19.56 -2.33
C LEU A 8 -26.69 18.81 -3.65
N ASP A 9 -27.92 18.52 -4.10
CA ASP A 9 -28.18 17.86 -5.38
C ASP A 9 -27.59 18.65 -6.56
N PHE A 10 -27.78 19.98 -6.55
CA PHE A 10 -27.16 20.88 -7.52
C PHE A 10 -25.63 20.76 -7.51
N LEU A 11 -24.98 20.82 -6.33
CA LEU A 11 -23.53 20.71 -6.21
C LEU A 11 -23.02 19.39 -6.82
N TYR A 12 -23.61 18.25 -6.49
CA TYR A 12 -23.18 16.96 -7.04
C TYR A 12 -23.33 16.91 -8.56
N LYS A 13 -24.45 17.40 -9.12
CA LYS A 13 -24.70 17.41 -10.56
C LYS A 13 -23.68 18.21 -11.35
N THR A 14 -23.12 19.27 -10.76
CA THR A 14 -22.06 20.08 -11.41
C THR A 14 -20.67 19.45 -11.39
N LEU A 15 -20.42 18.44 -10.54
CA LEU A 15 -19.07 17.86 -10.37
C LEU A 15 -18.48 17.31 -11.67
N PRO A 16 -19.17 16.48 -12.47
CA PRO A 16 -18.57 15.92 -13.69
C PRO A 16 -18.24 17.02 -14.72
N GLU A 17 -19.13 18.00 -14.88
CA GLU A 17 -19.00 19.09 -15.85
C GLU A 17 -17.76 19.96 -15.56
N ILE A 18 -17.43 20.16 -14.28
CA ILE A 18 -16.30 20.98 -13.86
C ILE A 18 -15.01 20.15 -13.77
N LEU A 19 -15.08 18.97 -13.16
CA LEU A 19 -13.88 18.21 -12.81
C LEU A 19 -13.27 17.45 -13.97
N ILE A 20 -14.07 16.93 -14.92
CA ILE A 20 -13.53 16.18 -16.06
C ILE A 20 -12.66 17.10 -16.95
N PRO A 21 -13.11 18.29 -17.41
CA PRO A 21 -12.28 19.18 -18.22
C PRO A 21 -11.01 19.62 -17.48
N TRP A 22 -11.13 19.91 -16.18
CA TRP A 22 -9.97 20.24 -15.35
C TRP A 22 -8.96 19.07 -15.30
N TYR A 23 -9.43 17.85 -15.09
CA TYR A 23 -8.59 16.66 -15.05
C TYR A 23 -7.85 16.42 -16.36
N LEU A 24 -8.54 16.51 -17.51
CA LEU A 24 -7.92 16.31 -18.82
C LEU A 24 -6.76 17.28 -19.10
N LYS A 25 -6.79 18.48 -18.50
CA LYS A 25 -5.73 19.48 -18.63
C LYS A 25 -4.62 19.38 -17.58
N HIS A 26 -4.91 18.87 -16.38
CA HIS A 26 -3.99 18.93 -15.23
C HIS A 26 -3.58 17.57 -14.66
N ALA A 27 -4.08 16.46 -15.22
CA ALA A 27 -3.71 15.12 -14.79
C ALA A 27 -2.20 14.93 -14.86
N ARG A 28 -1.61 14.42 -13.78
CA ARG A 28 -0.20 14.01 -13.78
C ARG A 28 0.02 12.89 -14.78
N ASP A 29 1.11 12.97 -15.53
CA ASP A 29 1.63 11.88 -16.34
C ASP A 29 2.16 10.78 -15.42
N LEU A 30 1.42 9.68 -15.36
CA LEU A 30 1.73 8.51 -14.52
C LEU A 30 1.77 7.27 -15.41
N PRO A 31 2.71 6.33 -15.18
CA PRO A 31 2.90 5.17 -16.05
C PRO A 31 1.62 4.37 -16.31
N TRP A 32 0.79 4.19 -15.28
CA TRP A 32 -0.47 3.44 -15.32
C TRP A 32 -1.66 4.23 -15.88
N ARG A 33 -1.45 5.46 -16.34
CA ARG A 33 -2.47 6.28 -17.04
C ARG A 33 -2.23 6.34 -18.55
N LYS A 34 -1.19 5.68 -19.06
CA LYS A 34 -0.85 5.67 -20.49
C LYS A 34 -1.86 4.89 -21.32
N ASP A 35 -2.55 3.93 -20.70
CA ASP A 35 -3.63 3.15 -21.28
C ASP A 35 -4.68 2.84 -20.20
N ARG A 36 -5.77 2.20 -20.61
CA ARG A 36 -6.85 1.73 -19.74
C ARG A 36 -6.93 0.20 -19.70
N VAL A 37 -5.82 -0.50 -19.95
CA VAL A 37 -5.80 -1.96 -19.93
C VAL A 37 -6.07 -2.44 -18.49
N PRO A 38 -7.06 -3.32 -18.26
CA PRO A 38 -7.45 -3.73 -16.91
C PRO A 38 -6.29 -4.26 -16.06
N TYR A 39 -5.38 -5.04 -16.65
CA TYR A 39 -4.20 -5.56 -15.95
C TYR A 39 -3.30 -4.44 -15.41
N HIS A 40 -3.03 -3.41 -16.23
CA HIS A 40 -2.18 -2.28 -15.88
C HIS A 40 -2.81 -1.42 -14.76
N VAL A 41 -4.11 -1.11 -14.92
CA VAL A 41 -4.86 -0.33 -13.93
C VAL A 41 -4.94 -1.09 -12.61
N TRP A 42 -5.35 -2.36 -12.65
CA TRP A 42 -5.46 -3.22 -11.47
C TRP A 42 -4.13 -3.33 -10.71
N LEU A 43 -3.03 -3.60 -11.39
CA LEU A 43 -1.70 -3.68 -10.79
C LEU A 43 -1.35 -2.38 -10.05
N SER A 44 -1.58 -1.24 -10.70
CA SER A 44 -1.30 0.07 -10.11
C SER A 44 -2.17 0.36 -8.89
N GLU A 45 -3.47 0.05 -8.94
CA GLU A 45 -4.40 0.27 -7.83
C GLU A 45 -4.02 -0.57 -6.62
N ILE A 46 -3.63 -1.83 -6.82
CA ILE A 46 -3.12 -2.68 -5.73
C ILE A 46 -1.82 -2.11 -5.15
N MET A 47 -0.88 -1.63 -5.98
CA MET A 47 0.37 -1.03 -5.50
C MET A 47 0.13 0.28 -4.73
N LEU A 48 -0.81 1.11 -5.15
CA LEU A 48 -1.13 2.41 -4.54
C LEU A 48 -1.86 2.30 -3.20
N GLN A 49 -2.38 1.13 -2.84
CA GLN A 49 -2.96 0.90 -1.51
C GLN A 49 -1.94 1.21 -0.41
N GLN A 50 -2.21 2.25 0.37
CA GLN A 50 -1.36 2.71 1.48
C GLN A 50 0.11 2.99 1.08
N THR A 51 0.37 3.27 -0.20
CA THR A 51 1.71 3.53 -0.74
C THR A 51 1.69 4.82 -1.56
N ARG A 52 2.75 5.64 -1.45
CA ARG A 52 2.82 6.92 -2.18
C ARG A 52 3.12 6.70 -3.66
N VAL A 53 2.51 7.53 -4.51
CA VAL A 53 2.68 7.52 -5.99
C VAL A 53 4.14 7.46 -6.41
N GLU A 54 5.01 8.31 -5.85
CA GLU A 54 6.43 8.37 -6.24
C GLU A 54 7.18 7.08 -5.95
N ALA A 55 6.86 6.39 -4.84
CA ALA A 55 7.45 5.09 -4.55
C ALA A 55 6.99 4.04 -5.58
N VAL A 56 5.72 4.06 -5.98
CA VAL A 56 5.13 3.04 -6.86
C VAL A 56 5.68 3.08 -8.29
N LYS A 57 6.00 4.25 -8.85
CA LYS A 57 6.44 4.39 -10.27
C LYS A 57 7.53 3.40 -10.68
N GLY A 58 8.59 3.30 -9.88
CA GLY A 58 9.71 2.39 -10.14
C GLY A 58 9.34 0.92 -10.01
N TYR A 59 8.50 0.58 -9.03
CA TYR A 59 8.03 -0.79 -8.83
C TYR A 59 7.11 -1.24 -9.95
N TYR A 60 6.12 -0.42 -10.31
CA TYR A 60 5.20 -0.69 -11.40
C TYR A 60 5.92 -1.03 -12.70
N THR A 61 6.91 -0.20 -13.07
CA THR A 61 7.70 -0.39 -14.29
C THR A 61 8.50 -1.70 -14.28
N ARG A 62 9.17 -2.02 -13.17
CA ARG A 62 9.92 -3.29 -13.04
C ARG A 62 9.00 -4.50 -13.02
N PHE A 63 7.83 -4.37 -12.39
CA PHE A 63 6.88 -5.45 -12.24
C PHE A 63 6.25 -5.81 -13.59
N LEU A 64 5.79 -4.83 -14.37
CA LEU A 64 5.28 -5.08 -15.73
C LEU A 64 6.35 -5.59 -16.69
N LYS A 65 7.62 -5.24 -16.47
CA LYS A 65 8.71 -5.79 -17.27
C LYS A 65 8.88 -7.30 -17.02
N GLU A 66 8.77 -7.75 -15.77
CA GLU A 66 8.91 -9.17 -15.43
C GLU A 66 7.62 -9.95 -15.70
N PHE A 67 6.47 -9.35 -15.40
CA PHE A 67 5.15 -9.95 -15.58
C PHE A 67 4.32 -9.06 -16.52
N PRO A 68 4.52 -9.16 -17.84
CA PRO A 68 3.78 -8.34 -18.80
C PRO A 68 2.28 -8.66 -18.86
N THR A 69 1.90 -9.90 -18.54
CA THR A 69 0.51 -10.36 -18.65
C THR A 69 -0.02 -10.96 -17.34
N ILE A 70 -1.35 -11.17 -17.31
CA ILE A 70 -2.02 -11.89 -16.21
C ILE A 70 -1.49 -13.32 -16.10
N ALA A 71 -1.18 -13.98 -17.22
CA ALA A 71 -0.64 -15.33 -17.24
C ALA A 71 0.75 -15.38 -16.60
N ASP A 72 1.66 -14.47 -16.98
CA ASP A 72 3.01 -14.40 -16.40
C ASP A 72 2.97 -14.22 -14.87
N LEU A 73 2.06 -13.35 -14.39
CA LEU A 73 1.85 -13.15 -12.96
C LEU A 73 1.26 -14.40 -12.27
N ALA A 74 0.33 -15.10 -12.92
CA ALA A 74 -0.29 -16.30 -12.39
C ALA A 74 0.73 -17.45 -12.25
N GLU A 75 1.65 -17.58 -13.20
CA GLU A 75 2.69 -18.62 -13.24
C GLU A 75 3.94 -18.29 -12.42
N ALA A 76 4.12 -17.03 -12.03
CA ALA A 76 5.29 -16.57 -11.29
C ALA A 76 5.56 -17.40 -10.03
N ASP A 77 6.85 -17.71 -9.79
CA ASP A 77 7.30 -18.23 -8.51
C ASP A 77 7.00 -17.21 -7.38
N GLU A 78 6.53 -17.70 -6.22
CA GLU A 78 6.13 -16.82 -5.12
C GLU A 78 7.32 -16.04 -4.55
N ASP A 79 8.50 -16.66 -4.44
CA ASP A 79 9.68 -15.98 -3.90
C ASP A 79 10.15 -14.87 -4.84
N ARG A 80 10.12 -15.12 -6.16
CA ARG A 80 10.38 -14.09 -7.18
C ARG A 80 9.39 -12.94 -7.12
N LEU A 81 8.10 -13.23 -6.99
CA LEU A 81 7.04 -12.24 -6.82
C LEU A 81 7.27 -11.37 -5.58
N LEU A 82 7.54 -11.99 -4.43
CA LEU A 82 7.77 -11.27 -3.17
C LEU A 82 9.04 -10.45 -3.22
N LYS A 83 10.07 -10.91 -3.95
CA LYS A 83 11.29 -10.15 -4.17
C LYS A 83 11.05 -8.89 -4.99
N LEU A 84 10.25 -8.97 -6.05
CA LEU A 84 9.86 -7.78 -6.82
C LEU A 84 8.98 -6.81 -6.02
N TRP A 85 8.18 -7.32 -5.08
CA TRP A 85 7.36 -6.51 -4.18
C TRP A 85 8.14 -5.94 -2.97
N GLU A 86 9.38 -6.35 -2.78
CA GLU A 86 10.19 -6.03 -1.61
C GLU A 86 10.32 -4.52 -1.39
N GLY A 87 9.89 -4.06 -0.21
CA GLY A 87 9.92 -2.64 0.16
C GLY A 87 8.62 -1.88 -0.05
N LEU A 88 7.65 -2.41 -0.81
CA LEU A 88 6.30 -1.80 -0.91
C LEU A 88 5.44 -2.03 0.34
N GLY A 89 5.79 -3.01 1.17
CA GLY A 89 5.00 -3.39 2.35
C GLY A 89 3.66 -4.05 2.00
N TYR A 90 2.93 -4.48 3.03
CA TYR A 90 1.65 -5.21 2.91
C TYR A 90 1.71 -6.35 1.87
N TYR A 91 2.65 -7.28 2.04
CA TYR A 91 2.96 -8.35 1.08
C TYR A 91 1.79 -9.28 0.75
N ASN A 92 0.74 -9.31 1.59
CA ASN A 92 -0.49 -10.02 1.27
C ASN A 92 -1.18 -9.46 0.01
N ARG A 93 -0.92 -8.20 -0.36
CA ARG A 93 -1.36 -7.61 -1.62
C ARG A 93 -0.78 -8.36 -2.82
N ALA A 94 0.54 -8.61 -2.84
CA ALA A 94 1.19 -9.38 -3.91
C ALA A 94 0.62 -10.80 -4.03
N ARG A 95 0.41 -11.46 -2.89
CA ARG A 95 -0.18 -12.81 -2.87
C ARG A 95 -1.61 -12.84 -3.39
N ASN A 96 -2.44 -11.90 -2.94
CA ASN A 96 -3.82 -11.81 -3.42
C ASN A 96 -3.87 -11.42 -4.89
N LEU A 97 -2.99 -10.53 -5.34
CA LEU A 97 -2.80 -10.17 -6.75
C LEU A 97 -2.51 -11.44 -7.59
N GLN A 98 -1.58 -12.29 -7.17
CA GLN A 98 -1.32 -13.57 -7.85
C GLN A 98 -2.50 -14.55 -7.77
N LYS A 99 -3.14 -14.69 -6.61
CA LYS A 99 -4.33 -15.56 -6.47
C LYS A 99 -5.46 -15.14 -7.39
N ALA A 100 -5.70 -13.84 -7.52
CA ALA A 100 -6.67 -13.29 -8.44
C ALA A 100 -6.26 -13.50 -9.90
N ALA A 101 -4.97 -13.38 -10.25
CA ALA A 101 -4.48 -13.69 -11.58
C ALA A 101 -4.75 -15.17 -11.95
N LYS A 102 -4.43 -16.10 -11.02
CA LYS A 102 -4.74 -17.53 -11.17
C LYS A 102 -6.25 -17.77 -11.38
N LYS A 103 -7.09 -17.08 -10.59
CA LYS A 103 -8.55 -17.15 -10.71
C LYS A 103 -9.04 -16.68 -12.09
N ILE A 104 -8.54 -15.55 -12.57
CA ILE A 104 -8.89 -15.00 -13.91
C ILE A 104 -8.48 -15.98 -15.02
N ILE A 105 -7.31 -16.61 -14.89
CA ILE A 105 -6.86 -17.63 -15.86
C ILE A 105 -7.81 -18.84 -15.85
N SER A 106 -8.17 -19.36 -14.68
CA SER A 106 -8.97 -20.59 -14.58
C SER A 106 -10.45 -20.40 -14.86
N GLU A 107 -11.04 -19.26 -14.46
CA GLU A 107 -12.49 -19.03 -14.53
C GLU A 107 -12.90 -18.19 -15.75
N ASN A 108 -12.00 -17.35 -16.26
CA ASN A 108 -12.29 -16.41 -17.36
C ASN A 108 -11.34 -16.57 -18.55
N ASN A 109 -10.60 -17.69 -18.64
CA ASN A 109 -9.62 -17.96 -19.70
C ASN A 109 -8.61 -16.83 -19.92
N GLY A 110 -8.21 -16.14 -18.83
CA GLY A 110 -7.26 -15.04 -18.87
C GLY A 110 -7.87 -13.67 -19.22
N VAL A 111 -9.17 -13.60 -19.49
CA VAL A 111 -9.88 -12.34 -19.75
C VAL A 111 -10.27 -11.68 -18.43
N PHE A 112 -9.84 -10.45 -18.20
CA PHE A 112 -10.19 -9.72 -16.98
C PHE A 112 -11.70 -9.42 -16.96
N PRO A 113 -12.43 -9.69 -15.87
CA PRO A 113 -13.88 -9.46 -15.79
C PRO A 113 -14.21 -7.97 -15.93
N SER A 114 -15.29 -7.67 -16.67
CA SER A 114 -15.68 -6.29 -16.99
C SER A 114 -16.76 -5.71 -16.08
N GLU A 115 -17.46 -6.55 -15.32
CA GLU A 115 -18.54 -6.11 -14.42
C GLU A 115 -18.03 -5.91 -12.99
N TYR A 116 -18.43 -4.82 -12.34
CA TYR A 116 -18.08 -4.51 -10.94
C TYR A 116 -18.36 -5.69 -10.00
N SER A 117 -19.51 -6.34 -10.17
CA SER A 117 -19.94 -7.51 -9.39
C SER A 117 -18.91 -8.64 -9.44
N GLU A 118 -18.42 -8.96 -10.62
CA GLU A 118 -17.42 -10.00 -10.89
C GLU A 118 -16.03 -9.59 -10.39
N ILE A 119 -15.62 -8.35 -10.70
CA ILE A 119 -14.33 -7.78 -10.27
C ILE A 119 -14.22 -7.82 -8.73
N LEU A 120 -15.31 -7.51 -8.02
CA LEU A 120 -15.36 -7.52 -6.54
C LEU A 120 -15.13 -8.93 -5.95
N THR A 121 -15.37 -10.00 -6.72
CA THR A 121 -15.13 -11.38 -6.25
C THR A 121 -13.65 -11.78 -6.28
N LEU A 122 -12.79 -10.97 -6.90
CA LEU A 122 -11.38 -11.30 -7.05
C LEU A 122 -10.61 -11.10 -5.71
N PRO A 123 -9.73 -12.05 -5.33
CA PRO A 123 -8.91 -11.93 -4.13
C PRO A 123 -8.17 -10.59 -4.00
N GLY A 124 -8.33 -9.92 -2.86
CA GLY A 124 -7.65 -8.66 -2.56
C GLY A 124 -8.25 -7.42 -3.23
N ILE A 125 -9.36 -7.57 -3.96
CA ILE A 125 -10.13 -6.46 -4.51
C ILE A 125 -11.31 -6.17 -3.57
N GLY A 126 -11.38 -4.95 -3.04
CA GLY A 126 -12.55 -4.45 -2.31
C GLY A 126 -13.32 -3.41 -3.11
N GLU A 127 -14.42 -2.89 -2.55
CA GLU A 127 -15.33 -1.96 -3.24
C GLU A 127 -14.63 -0.78 -3.92
N TYR A 128 -13.61 -0.21 -3.27
CA TYR A 128 -12.84 0.90 -3.85
C TYR A 128 -12.11 0.47 -5.13
N THR A 129 -11.32 -0.61 -5.06
CA THR A 129 -10.52 -1.09 -6.18
C THR A 129 -11.42 -1.58 -7.31
N ALA A 130 -12.51 -2.27 -6.97
CA ALA A 130 -13.49 -2.71 -7.96
C ALA A 130 -14.14 -1.52 -8.67
N GLY A 131 -14.59 -0.49 -7.95
CA GLY A 131 -15.12 0.73 -8.55
C GLY A 131 -14.09 1.49 -9.38
N ALA A 132 -12.83 1.53 -8.94
CA ALA A 132 -11.74 2.18 -9.69
C ALA A 132 -11.49 1.48 -11.03
N ILE A 133 -11.44 0.14 -11.05
CA ILE A 133 -11.24 -0.62 -12.28
C ILE A 133 -12.47 -0.55 -13.18
N ALA A 134 -13.67 -0.80 -12.62
CA ALA A 134 -14.92 -0.80 -13.37
C ALA A 134 -15.18 0.53 -14.08
N SER A 135 -15.05 1.64 -13.36
CA SER A 135 -15.22 2.97 -13.96
C SER A 135 -14.10 3.34 -14.93
N ASN A 136 -12.83 3.04 -14.61
CA ASN A 136 -11.70 3.45 -15.43
C ASN A 136 -11.56 2.65 -16.72
N CYS A 137 -11.72 1.33 -16.64
CA CYS A 137 -11.46 0.42 -17.75
C CYS A 137 -12.70 0.15 -18.60
N PHE A 138 -13.88 0.16 -17.97
CA PHE A 138 -15.12 -0.32 -18.59
C PHE A 138 -16.25 0.72 -18.60
N ASP A 139 -15.96 1.96 -18.18
CA ASP A 139 -16.93 3.06 -18.08
C ASP A 139 -18.20 2.71 -17.27
N GLU A 140 -18.13 1.77 -16.34
CA GLU A 140 -19.24 1.46 -15.45
C GLU A 140 -19.44 2.61 -14.44
N PRO A 141 -20.68 3.06 -14.17
CA PRO A 141 -20.96 4.20 -13.28
C PRO A 141 -20.85 3.83 -11.80
N VAL A 142 -19.70 3.30 -11.39
CA VAL A 142 -19.41 2.88 -10.01
C VAL A 142 -18.31 3.75 -9.41
N ALA A 143 -18.60 4.34 -8.25
CA ALA A 143 -17.68 5.30 -7.63
C ALA A 143 -16.58 4.62 -6.80
N ALA A 144 -15.32 5.02 -7.05
CA ALA A 144 -14.17 4.65 -6.23
C ALA A 144 -13.93 5.66 -5.11
N VAL A 145 -14.47 5.40 -3.92
CA VAL A 145 -14.41 6.35 -2.79
C VAL A 145 -13.23 6.03 -1.87
N ASP A 146 -12.16 6.83 -1.95
CA ASP A 146 -10.99 6.79 -1.06
C ASP A 146 -10.94 7.99 -0.09
N GLY A 147 -9.84 8.11 0.65
CA GLY A 147 -9.63 9.24 1.56
C GLY A 147 -9.44 10.60 0.86
N ASN A 148 -9.07 10.63 -0.43
CA ASN A 148 -9.03 11.85 -1.23
C ASN A 148 -10.42 12.29 -1.61
N VAL A 149 -11.24 11.39 -2.16
CA VAL A 149 -12.63 11.65 -2.52
C VAL A 149 -13.43 12.09 -1.30
N LEU A 150 -13.35 11.36 -0.19
CA LEU A 150 -14.07 11.72 1.05
C LEU A 150 -13.70 13.13 1.54
N ARG A 151 -12.41 13.50 1.49
CA ARG A 151 -11.98 14.86 1.87
C ARG A 151 -12.51 15.93 0.93
N VAL A 152 -12.41 15.71 -0.39
CA VAL A 152 -12.90 16.64 -1.41
C VAL A 152 -14.39 16.87 -1.22
N ILE A 153 -15.16 15.79 -1.11
CA ILE A 153 -16.62 15.85 -0.95
C ILE A 153 -17.01 16.49 0.38
N SER A 154 -16.39 16.11 1.51
CA SER A 154 -16.64 16.75 2.80
C SER A 154 -16.40 18.25 2.75
N ARG A 155 -15.35 18.74 2.06
CA ARG A 155 -15.08 20.19 1.94
C ARG A 155 -16.04 20.91 1.00
N ILE A 156 -16.30 20.36 -0.19
CA ILE A 156 -17.23 20.98 -1.15
C ILE A 156 -18.63 21.14 -0.52
N THR A 157 -19.06 20.14 0.25
CA THR A 157 -20.40 20.10 0.88
C THR A 157 -20.43 20.61 2.32
N GLU A 158 -19.28 20.98 2.89
CA GLU A 158 -19.10 21.31 4.31
C GLU A 158 -19.69 20.25 5.28
N SER A 159 -19.49 18.97 5.00
CA SER A 159 -19.95 17.88 5.88
C SER A 159 -18.97 17.58 7.01
N TYR A 160 -19.45 17.72 8.26
CA TYR A 160 -18.75 17.38 9.49
C TYR A 160 -18.96 15.92 9.94
N GLU A 161 -19.53 15.08 9.08
CA GLU A 161 -19.69 13.66 9.41
C GLU A 161 -18.33 12.95 9.45
N ASP A 162 -18.19 12.02 10.38
CA ASP A 162 -16.97 11.22 10.51
C ASP A 162 -16.82 10.28 9.31
N ILE A 163 -15.83 10.57 8.46
CA ILE A 163 -15.59 9.83 7.22
C ILE A 163 -15.09 8.40 7.45
N GLN A 164 -14.81 8.02 8.70
CA GLN A 164 -14.49 6.63 9.06
C GLN A 164 -15.74 5.76 9.25
N LYS A 165 -16.94 6.35 9.33
CA LYS A 165 -18.20 5.60 9.44
C LYS A 165 -18.57 4.99 8.08
N PRO A 166 -18.87 3.68 8.00
CA PRO A 166 -19.28 3.03 6.76
C PRO A 166 -20.50 3.68 6.08
N ALA A 167 -21.44 4.19 6.88
CA ALA A 167 -22.64 4.87 6.40
C ALA A 167 -22.31 6.13 5.57
N VAL A 168 -21.32 6.92 6.00
CA VAL A 168 -20.88 8.14 5.30
C VAL A 168 -20.27 7.78 3.96
N LYS A 169 -19.39 6.76 3.93
CA LYS A 169 -18.80 6.27 2.68
C LYS A 169 -19.87 5.78 1.70
N LYS A 170 -20.87 5.02 2.19
CA LYS A 170 -21.99 4.53 1.37
C LYS A 170 -22.84 5.67 0.80
N GLN A 171 -23.11 6.70 1.60
CA GLN A 171 -23.87 7.86 1.16
C GLN A 171 -23.12 8.67 0.09
N VAL A 172 -21.83 8.94 0.30
CA VAL A 172 -20.98 9.64 -0.69
C VAL A 172 -20.90 8.83 -1.98
N LYS A 173 -20.70 7.51 -1.89
CA LYS A 173 -20.70 6.61 -3.05
C LYS A 173 -21.99 6.73 -3.85
N ALA A 174 -23.15 6.56 -3.21
CA ALA A 174 -24.45 6.61 -3.88
C ALA A 174 -24.73 7.97 -4.55
N ARG A 175 -24.35 9.09 -3.91
CA ARG A 175 -24.51 10.43 -4.49
C ARG A 175 -23.60 10.67 -5.68
N LEU A 176 -22.38 10.14 -5.65
CA LEU A 176 -21.47 10.20 -6.79
C LEU A 176 -22.00 9.38 -7.95
N GLU A 177 -22.40 8.12 -7.71
CA GLU A 177 -22.95 7.22 -8.74
C GLU A 177 -24.18 7.80 -9.44
N ALA A 178 -25.04 8.53 -8.72
CA ALA A 178 -26.21 9.19 -9.28
C ALA A 178 -25.87 10.32 -10.29
N VAL A 179 -24.63 10.81 -10.31
CA VAL A 179 -24.19 11.90 -11.20
C VAL A 179 -23.12 11.46 -12.19
N TYR A 180 -22.82 10.17 -12.31
CA TYR A 180 -21.87 9.71 -13.33
C TYR A 180 -22.37 10.09 -14.73
N PRO A 181 -21.47 10.62 -15.59
CA PRO A 181 -21.81 10.82 -16.99
C PRO A 181 -22.03 9.47 -17.69
N ARG A 182 -22.74 9.47 -18.82
CA ARG A 182 -22.95 8.24 -19.62
C ARG A 182 -21.65 7.64 -20.18
N THR A 183 -20.62 8.47 -20.33
CA THR A 183 -19.29 8.11 -20.83
C THR A 183 -18.27 8.90 -20.03
N ARG A 184 -17.02 8.42 -19.90
CA ARG A 184 -15.96 9.07 -19.11
C ARG A 184 -16.15 8.93 -17.60
N CYS A 185 -16.76 7.83 -17.18
CA CYS A 185 -16.88 7.43 -15.79
C CYS A 185 -15.48 7.36 -15.15
N GLY A 186 -14.52 6.81 -15.87
CA GLY A 186 -13.12 6.75 -15.47
C GLY A 186 -12.48 8.13 -15.24
N ASP A 187 -12.69 9.06 -16.17
CA ASP A 187 -12.16 10.43 -16.04
C ASP A 187 -12.78 11.13 -14.82
N PHE A 188 -14.07 10.91 -14.56
CA PHE A 188 -14.73 11.48 -13.38
C PHE A 188 -14.16 10.90 -12.08
N THR A 189 -14.04 9.58 -11.97
CA THR A 189 -13.41 8.91 -10.82
C THR A 189 -12.01 9.48 -10.56
N GLN A 190 -11.18 9.51 -11.61
CA GLN A 190 -9.80 9.96 -11.50
C GLN A 190 -9.70 11.46 -11.19
N SER A 191 -10.63 12.28 -11.69
CA SER A 191 -10.66 13.73 -11.42
C SER A 191 -10.80 14.05 -9.93
N LEU A 192 -11.69 13.33 -9.22
CA LEU A 192 -11.90 13.51 -7.77
C LEU A 192 -10.66 13.10 -6.97
N MET A 193 -10.06 11.97 -7.34
CA MET A 193 -8.83 11.49 -6.70
C MET A 193 -7.67 12.46 -6.95
N GLU A 194 -7.51 12.93 -8.19
CA GLU A 194 -6.45 13.85 -8.59
C GLU A 194 -6.59 15.20 -7.90
N LEU A 195 -7.81 15.76 -7.85
CA LEU A 195 -8.09 17.00 -7.15
C LEU A 195 -7.70 16.90 -5.68
N GLY A 196 -8.10 15.82 -5.00
CA GLY A 196 -7.70 15.57 -3.62
C GLY A 196 -6.18 15.40 -3.47
N ALA A 197 -5.52 14.78 -4.44
CA ALA A 197 -4.09 14.52 -4.36
C ALA A 197 -3.22 15.77 -4.54
N ILE A 198 -3.58 16.71 -5.44
CA ILE A 198 -2.67 17.80 -5.84
C ILE A 198 -3.15 19.22 -5.49
N VAL A 199 -4.45 19.41 -5.24
CA VAL A 199 -5.07 20.72 -4.93
C VAL A 199 -5.66 20.72 -3.52
N CYS A 200 -6.66 19.87 -3.29
CA CYS A 200 -7.39 19.76 -2.04
C CYS A 200 -6.65 18.81 -1.08
N VAL A 201 -5.42 19.17 -0.72
CA VAL A 201 -4.49 18.32 0.03
C VAL A 201 -4.90 18.15 1.51
N PRO A 202 -4.52 17.03 2.18
CA PRO A 202 -4.88 16.76 3.57
C PRO A 202 -3.94 17.41 4.59
N SER A 203 -2.73 17.77 4.18
CA SER A 203 -1.68 18.32 5.06
C SER A 203 -1.31 19.71 4.56
N GLY A 204 -1.53 20.72 5.39
CA GLY A 204 -1.37 22.13 5.02
C GLY A 204 -2.63 22.74 4.41
N ALA A 205 -2.53 24.02 4.03
CA ALA A 205 -3.61 24.73 3.39
C ALA A 205 -3.89 24.14 1.99
N PRO A 206 -5.15 23.79 1.66
CA PRO A 206 -5.52 23.44 0.29
C PRO A 206 -5.23 24.60 -0.66
N LYS A 207 -4.93 24.29 -1.92
CA LYS A 207 -4.63 25.30 -2.95
C LYS A 207 -5.92 25.86 -3.56
N CYS A 208 -6.76 26.50 -2.74
CA CYS A 208 -8.10 26.91 -3.14
C CYS A 208 -8.12 27.86 -4.35
N GLY A 209 -7.19 28.81 -4.45
CA GLY A 209 -7.12 29.76 -5.58
C GLY A 209 -6.75 29.16 -6.95
N VAL A 210 -6.51 27.85 -7.05
CA VAL A 210 -6.37 27.13 -8.32
C VAL A 210 -7.34 25.94 -8.40
N CYS A 211 -8.29 25.86 -7.46
CA CYS A 211 -9.25 24.77 -7.39
C CYS A 211 -10.38 25.04 -8.39
N PRO A 212 -10.73 24.08 -9.27
CA PRO A 212 -11.85 24.26 -10.19
C PRO A 212 -13.20 24.38 -9.47
N MET A 213 -13.27 24.01 -8.18
CA MET A 213 -14.47 24.08 -7.35
C MET A 213 -14.49 25.31 -6.42
N GLU A 214 -13.58 26.27 -6.57
CA GLU A 214 -13.41 27.41 -5.66
C GLU A 214 -14.74 28.14 -5.37
N ASP A 215 -15.45 28.59 -6.41
CA ASP A 215 -16.68 29.37 -6.31
C ASP A 215 -17.87 28.59 -5.68
N LEU A 216 -17.84 27.26 -5.79
CA LEU A 216 -18.91 26.36 -5.37
C LEU A 216 -18.60 25.64 -4.04
N CYS A 217 -17.37 25.71 -3.54
CA CYS A 217 -16.96 25.00 -2.33
C CYS A 217 -17.50 25.71 -1.08
N VAL A 218 -18.44 25.07 -0.38
CA VAL A 218 -19.08 25.66 0.81
C VAL A 218 -18.07 25.87 1.94
N ALA A 219 -17.17 24.91 2.18
CA ALA A 219 -16.13 25.08 3.19
C ALA A 219 -15.15 26.21 2.85
N HIS A 220 -14.91 26.48 1.56
CA HIS A 220 -14.05 27.59 1.14
C HIS A 220 -14.69 28.94 1.43
N ARG A 221 -15.96 29.09 1.06
CA ARG A 221 -16.75 30.29 1.38
C ARG A 221 -16.78 30.61 2.88
N HIS A 222 -16.78 29.58 3.73
CA HIS A 222 -16.81 29.73 5.18
C HIS A 222 -15.42 29.67 5.85
N GLY A 223 -14.34 29.40 5.12
CA GLY A 223 -12.99 29.22 5.67
C GLY A 223 -12.86 28.03 6.63
N THR A 224 -13.60 26.94 6.40
CA THR A 224 -13.67 25.76 7.27
C THR A 224 -12.93 24.54 6.71
N GLU A 225 -12.20 24.65 5.60
CA GLU A 225 -11.60 23.51 4.91
C GLU A 225 -10.59 22.75 5.78
N GLN A 226 -9.88 23.45 6.66
CA GLN A 226 -8.91 22.84 7.57
C GLN A 226 -9.55 22.05 8.71
N LYS A 227 -10.85 22.29 9.00
CA LYS A 227 -11.62 21.50 9.97
C LYS A 227 -12.12 20.18 9.37
N LEU A 228 -11.96 19.99 8.06
CA LEU A 228 -12.56 18.90 7.29
C LEU A 228 -11.49 18.09 6.52
N PRO A 229 -11.66 16.77 6.39
CA PRO A 229 -12.79 15.97 6.89
C PRO A 229 -12.63 15.61 8.37
N VAL A 230 -13.74 15.39 9.07
CA VAL A 230 -13.73 14.88 10.45
C VAL A 230 -13.27 13.42 10.46
N LYS A 231 -12.29 13.11 11.30
CA LYS A 231 -11.79 11.75 11.57
C LYS A 231 -11.65 11.56 13.07
N ASN A 232 -12.26 10.51 13.61
CA ASN A 232 -12.08 10.18 15.02
C ASN A 232 -10.66 9.65 15.31
N THR A 233 -10.22 9.82 16.56
CA THR A 233 -8.86 9.54 16.99
C THR A 233 -8.50 8.07 16.81
N LYS A 234 -7.31 7.79 16.25
CA LYS A 234 -6.81 6.42 16.10
C LYS A 234 -6.51 5.82 17.48
N LYS A 235 -6.88 4.55 17.67
CA LYS A 235 -6.40 3.76 18.82
C LYS A 235 -4.87 3.75 18.84
N GLU A 236 -4.31 3.77 20.05
CA GLU A 236 -2.87 3.56 20.23
C GLU A 236 -2.44 2.21 19.65
N ARG A 237 -1.23 2.18 19.08
CA ARG A 237 -0.67 0.95 18.51
C ARG A 237 -0.17 0.06 19.64
N LYS A 238 -0.34 -1.25 19.50
CA LYS A 238 0.30 -2.22 20.39
C LYS A 238 1.83 -2.11 20.22
N GLN A 239 2.57 -2.06 21.32
CA GLN A 239 4.02 -2.10 21.31
C GLN A 239 4.51 -3.50 21.65
N GLU A 240 5.50 -4.01 20.92
CA GLU A 240 6.11 -5.31 21.14
C GLU A 240 7.64 -5.17 21.16
N GLU A 241 8.26 -5.80 22.15
CA GLU A 241 9.71 -5.88 22.27
C GLU A 241 10.24 -7.09 21.48
N ARG A 242 11.43 -6.93 20.91
CA ARG A 242 12.10 -7.99 20.14
C ARG A 242 13.60 -7.96 20.29
N THR A 243 14.19 -9.13 20.25
CA THR A 243 15.64 -9.32 20.14
C THR A 243 15.94 -9.91 18.77
N VAL A 244 16.81 -9.25 18.00
CA VAL A 244 17.20 -9.62 16.63
C VAL A 244 18.67 -10.02 16.64
N PHE A 245 19.01 -11.14 16.02
CA PHE A 245 20.36 -11.66 15.92
C PHE A 245 20.89 -11.44 14.51
N ILE A 246 21.96 -10.67 14.39
CA ILE A 246 22.68 -10.42 13.15
C ILE A 246 23.91 -11.33 13.17
N LEU A 247 23.73 -12.57 12.72
CA LEU A 247 24.74 -13.61 12.76
C LEU A 247 25.56 -13.61 11.47
N ARG A 248 26.88 -13.54 11.62
CA ARG A 248 27.84 -13.54 10.51
C ARG A 248 28.77 -14.74 10.64
N CYS A 249 29.05 -15.41 9.54
CA CYS A 249 30.07 -16.46 9.43
C CYS A 249 30.86 -16.19 8.15
N GLY A 250 32.06 -15.60 8.29
CA GLY A 250 32.85 -15.18 7.14
C GLY A 250 32.16 -14.07 6.33
N THR A 251 31.74 -14.35 5.09
CA THR A 251 31.03 -13.39 4.22
C THR A 251 29.52 -13.61 4.16
N LYS A 252 29.00 -14.59 4.91
CA LYS A 252 27.59 -14.95 4.90
C LYS A 252 26.87 -14.46 6.16
N ILE A 253 25.57 -14.25 6.02
CA ILE A 253 24.65 -13.95 7.11
C ILE A 253 23.58 -15.01 7.26
N ALA A 254 23.16 -15.27 8.49
CA ALA A 254 22.05 -16.16 8.75
C ALA A 254 20.71 -15.46 8.52
N VAL A 255 19.82 -16.12 7.81
CA VAL A 255 18.42 -15.75 7.61
C VAL A 255 17.52 -16.96 7.86
N LYS A 256 16.27 -16.70 8.21
CA LYS A 256 15.23 -17.72 8.37
C LYS A 256 13.98 -17.33 7.58
N LYS A 257 13.26 -18.31 7.05
CA LYS A 257 11.97 -18.09 6.39
C LYS A 257 10.86 -18.11 7.45
N ARG A 258 10.04 -17.04 7.50
CA ARG A 258 8.90 -16.95 8.40
C ARG A 258 7.83 -17.97 8.04
N LYS A 259 7.04 -18.40 9.03
CA LYS A 259 5.84 -19.22 8.82
C LYS A 259 4.91 -18.57 7.77
N LYS A 260 4.11 -19.38 7.07
CA LYS A 260 3.19 -18.91 6.02
C LYS A 260 1.95 -18.16 6.54
N GLU A 261 1.90 -17.87 7.83
CA GLU A 261 0.79 -17.18 8.50
C GLU A 261 1.29 -16.06 9.42
N GLY A 262 0.41 -15.11 9.71
CA GLY A 262 0.69 -13.98 10.60
C GLY A 262 1.45 -12.82 9.94
N LEU A 263 2.02 -11.95 10.78
CA LEU A 263 2.71 -10.74 10.33
C LEU A 263 3.97 -11.09 9.53
N LEU A 264 4.13 -10.47 8.35
CA LEU A 264 5.25 -10.73 7.42
C LEU A 264 5.36 -12.21 7.01
N ALA A 265 4.22 -12.91 6.94
CA ALA A 265 4.14 -14.33 6.56
C ALA A 265 4.97 -14.67 5.31
N GLY A 266 5.70 -15.78 5.36
CA GLY A 266 6.49 -16.35 4.25
C GLY A 266 7.70 -15.52 3.79
N LEU A 267 7.94 -14.35 4.38
CA LEU A 267 9.13 -13.54 4.06
C LEU A 267 10.34 -14.05 4.83
N TRP A 268 11.53 -13.64 4.36
CA TRP A 268 12.76 -13.87 5.08
C TRP A 268 12.90 -12.90 6.25
N GLU A 269 13.64 -13.31 7.27
CA GLU A 269 13.97 -12.50 8.42
C GLU A 269 15.37 -12.80 8.94
N LEU A 270 15.90 -11.85 9.71
CA LEU A 270 17.02 -12.13 10.60
C LEU A 270 16.49 -12.95 11.79
N PRO A 271 17.22 -13.96 12.30
CA PRO A 271 16.79 -14.74 13.46
C PRO A 271 16.41 -13.82 14.62
N ASN A 272 15.28 -14.07 15.27
CA ASN A 272 14.77 -13.18 16.32
C ASN A 272 13.81 -13.89 17.27
N ILE A 273 13.55 -13.24 18.41
CA ILE A 273 12.55 -13.64 19.40
C ILE A 273 11.68 -12.44 19.82
N SER A 274 10.46 -12.71 20.30
CA SER A 274 9.47 -11.70 20.66
C SER A 274 9.58 -11.22 22.11
N GLU A 275 10.82 -11.01 22.57
CA GLU A 275 11.15 -10.52 23.91
C GLU A 275 12.41 -9.65 23.83
N LYS A 276 12.55 -8.71 24.76
CA LYS A 276 13.82 -7.99 24.97
C LYS A 276 14.75 -8.86 25.80
N LYS A 277 15.98 -9.05 25.34
CA LYS A 277 17.04 -9.75 26.05
C LYS A 277 18.27 -8.86 26.20
N THR A 278 19.03 -9.13 27.23
CA THR A 278 20.39 -8.61 27.42
C THR A 278 21.38 -9.34 26.51
N ALA A 279 22.57 -8.78 26.33
CA ALA A 279 23.65 -9.41 25.56
C ALA A 279 24.01 -10.81 26.09
N LYS A 280 23.97 -11.03 27.41
CA LYS A 280 24.29 -12.34 28.01
C LYS A 280 23.25 -13.39 27.64
N GLU A 281 21.97 -13.09 27.89
CA GLU A 281 20.86 -13.99 27.55
C GLU A 281 20.80 -14.27 26.04
N ALA A 282 21.10 -13.27 25.21
CA ALA A 282 21.18 -13.41 23.77
C ALA A 282 22.22 -14.47 23.34
N MET A 283 23.40 -14.48 23.95
CA MET A 283 24.47 -15.45 23.65
C MET A 283 24.13 -16.87 24.14
N GLU A 284 23.45 -16.98 25.29
CA GLU A 284 22.92 -18.25 25.81
C GLU A 284 21.91 -18.85 24.83
N ILE A 285 20.93 -18.06 24.38
CA ILE A 285 19.91 -18.49 23.40
C ILE A 285 20.55 -18.93 22.07
N LEU A 286 21.56 -18.21 21.58
CA LEU A 286 22.27 -18.61 20.37
C LEU A 286 22.95 -19.98 20.53
N SER A 287 23.51 -20.25 21.70
CA SER A 287 24.14 -21.52 22.02
C SER A 287 23.11 -22.66 22.06
N GLU A 288 21.92 -22.40 22.63
CA GLU A 288 20.78 -23.33 22.60
C GLU A 288 20.28 -23.63 21.18
N TRP A 289 20.39 -22.66 20.27
CA TRP A 289 20.04 -22.82 18.85
C TRP A 289 21.13 -23.53 18.03
N GLY A 290 22.17 -24.06 18.68
CA GLY A 290 23.29 -24.72 18.02
C GLY A 290 24.20 -23.77 17.24
N VAL A 291 24.09 -22.47 17.45
CA VAL A 291 25.04 -21.48 16.92
C VAL A 291 26.30 -21.53 17.78
N SER A 292 27.48 -21.39 17.16
CA SER A 292 28.76 -21.27 17.88
C SER A 292 29.23 -19.82 17.87
N PRO A 293 28.71 -18.96 18.77
CA PRO A 293 29.06 -17.55 18.77
C PRO A 293 30.50 -17.35 19.29
N VAL A 294 31.33 -16.70 18.48
CA VAL A 294 32.74 -16.42 18.78
C VAL A 294 32.90 -15.08 19.49
N SER A 295 32.22 -14.04 19.00
CA SER A 295 32.29 -12.72 19.62
C SER A 295 31.05 -11.88 19.31
N LEU A 296 30.57 -11.17 20.34
CA LEU A 296 29.60 -10.09 20.17
C LEU A 296 30.35 -8.84 19.72
N LYS A 297 30.00 -8.31 18.55
CA LYS A 297 30.67 -7.13 17.96
C LYS A 297 30.03 -5.82 18.41
N ARG A 298 28.69 -5.74 18.40
CA ARG A 298 27.94 -4.56 18.82
C ARG A 298 26.48 -4.85 19.09
N GLU A 299 25.83 -3.89 19.75
CA GLU A 299 24.38 -3.82 19.94
C GLU A 299 23.81 -2.62 19.16
N ALA A 300 22.59 -2.74 18.63
CA ALA A 300 21.88 -1.65 17.99
C ALA A 300 20.39 -1.66 18.34
N ILE A 301 19.86 -0.50 18.73
CA ILE A 301 18.42 -0.35 18.93
C ILE A 301 17.81 0.20 17.64
N ARG A 302 16.71 -0.42 17.21
CA ARG A 302 15.92 -0.01 16.04
C ARG A 302 14.44 -0.06 16.38
N LYS A 303 13.66 0.74 15.66
CA LYS A 303 12.21 0.80 15.81
C LYS A 303 11.58 0.58 14.45
N HIS A 304 10.55 -0.25 14.39
CA HIS A 304 9.75 -0.41 13.18
C HIS A 304 8.27 -0.23 13.47
N VAL A 305 7.59 0.55 12.63
CA VAL A 305 6.18 0.91 12.84
C VAL A 305 5.32 0.31 11.72
N PHE A 306 4.41 -0.57 12.10
CA PHE A 306 3.30 -1.04 11.26
C PHE A 306 2.04 -0.20 11.53
N SER A 307 0.95 -0.45 10.78
CA SER A 307 -0.32 0.26 11.01
C SER A 307 -0.89 0.03 12.42
N HIS A 308 -0.77 -1.19 12.95
CA HIS A 308 -1.45 -1.65 14.17
C HIS A 308 -0.48 -2.04 15.30
N ILE A 309 0.79 -2.28 14.97
CA ILE A 309 1.84 -2.70 15.92
C ILE A 309 3.09 -1.85 15.71
N GLN A 310 3.85 -1.65 16.77
CA GLN A 310 5.21 -1.13 16.74
C GLN A 310 6.16 -2.17 17.33
N TRP A 311 7.24 -2.45 16.63
CA TRP A 311 8.36 -3.25 17.14
C TRP A 311 9.46 -2.35 17.67
N ASN A 312 9.82 -2.56 18.92
CA ASN A 312 11.04 -2.03 19.54
C ASN A 312 12.06 -3.17 19.54
N MET A 313 13.14 -3.02 18.77
CA MET A 313 14.07 -4.11 18.46
C MET A 313 15.46 -3.82 19.00
N THR A 314 16.01 -4.78 19.73
CA THR A 314 17.41 -4.80 20.19
C THR A 314 18.17 -5.81 19.32
N GLY A 315 19.12 -5.33 18.52
CA GLY A 315 19.89 -6.13 17.57
C GLY A 315 21.29 -6.45 18.10
N PHE A 316 21.68 -7.72 18.09
CA PHE A 316 23.01 -8.18 18.48
C PHE A 316 23.78 -8.69 17.26
N TYR A 317 24.95 -8.08 16.99
CA TYR A 317 25.83 -8.46 15.90
C TYR A 317 26.86 -9.45 16.41
N VAL A 318 26.83 -10.67 15.89
CA VAL A 318 27.60 -11.80 16.43
C VAL A 318 28.38 -12.44 15.31
N GLU A 319 29.69 -12.60 15.51
CA GLU A 319 30.52 -13.45 14.65
C GLU A 319 30.40 -14.90 15.12
N CYS A 320 30.15 -15.81 14.20
CA CYS A 320 29.95 -17.22 14.43
C CYS A 320 31.14 -18.00 13.86
N GLY A 321 31.56 -19.04 14.58
CA GLY A 321 32.67 -19.90 14.14
C GLY A 321 32.28 -20.87 13.02
N GLN A 322 30.99 -21.13 12.86
CA GLN A 322 30.43 -22.03 11.84
C GLN A 322 29.01 -21.65 11.47
N GLU A 323 28.60 -22.10 10.28
CA GLU A 323 27.23 -21.97 9.77
C GLU A 323 26.30 -22.95 10.52
N ALA A 324 25.40 -22.41 11.33
CA ALA A 324 24.41 -23.21 12.06
C ALA A 324 23.43 -23.90 11.08
N PRO A 325 23.21 -25.24 11.15
CA PRO A 325 22.45 -25.99 10.14
C PRO A 325 20.97 -25.62 10.02
N GLU A 326 20.35 -25.12 11.10
CA GLU A 326 18.93 -24.75 11.11
C GLU A 326 18.66 -23.34 10.55
N MET A 327 19.67 -22.71 9.95
CA MET A 327 19.56 -21.39 9.34
C MET A 327 20.07 -21.44 7.92
N GLU A 328 19.54 -20.56 7.08
CA GLU A 328 20.07 -20.37 5.74
C GLU A 328 21.14 -19.29 5.78
N TRP A 329 22.31 -19.59 5.21
CA TRP A 329 23.45 -18.68 5.23
C TRP A 329 23.67 -18.13 3.83
N VAL A 330 23.49 -16.83 3.67
CA VAL A 330 23.48 -16.16 2.37
C VAL A 330 24.57 -15.11 2.30
N CYS A 331 25.24 -15.01 1.16
CA CYS A 331 26.14 -13.91 0.86
C CYS A 331 25.36 -12.65 0.46
N LYS A 332 26.08 -11.53 0.33
CA LYS A 332 25.49 -10.24 -0.09
C LYS A 332 24.75 -10.31 -1.43
N ASN A 333 25.26 -11.09 -2.38
CA ASN A 333 24.65 -11.24 -3.70
C ASN A 333 23.33 -12.01 -3.62
N GLU A 334 23.31 -13.13 -2.89
CA GLU A 334 22.10 -13.92 -2.66
C GLU A 334 21.05 -13.11 -1.90
N LEU A 335 21.46 -12.37 -0.86
CA LEU A 335 20.58 -11.44 -0.14
C LEU A 335 19.91 -10.42 -1.08
N GLY A 336 20.69 -9.87 -2.02
CA GLY A 336 20.19 -8.93 -3.02
C GLY A 336 19.29 -9.57 -4.07
N ALA A 337 19.54 -10.83 -4.43
CA ALA A 337 18.89 -11.49 -5.57
C ALA A 337 17.63 -12.27 -5.20
N SER A 338 17.64 -13.05 -4.12
CA SER A 338 16.59 -14.05 -3.79
C SER A 338 15.91 -13.83 -2.44
N ILE A 339 16.54 -13.08 -1.54
CA ILE A 339 16.02 -12.90 -0.18
C ILE A 339 15.14 -11.65 -0.10
N ALA A 340 13.83 -11.86 -0.01
CA ALA A 340 12.85 -10.81 0.27
C ALA A 340 12.85 -10.45 1.78
N LEU A 341 13.75 -9.56 2.18
CA LEU A 341 13.95 -9.11 3.56
C LEU A 341 13.16 -7.82 3.84
N PRO A 342 12.16 -7.84 4.76
CA PRO A 342 11.38 -6.68 5.13
C PRO A 342 12.24 -5.52 5.66
N THR A 343 11.78 -4.30 5.46
CA THR A 343 12.41 -3.07 6.00
C THR A 343 12.62 -3.11 7.51
N ALA A 344 11.78 -3.87 8.23
CA ALA A 344 11.94 -4.12 9.66
C ALA A 344 13.31 -4.73 10.02
N PHE A 345 13.85 -5.60 9.16
CA PHE A 345 15.13 -6.26 9.37
C PHE A 345 16.26 -5.64 8.54
N ARG A 346 15.96 -5.11 7.34
CA ARG A 346 16.95 -4.48 6.46
C ARG A 346 17.69 -3.30 7.11
N GLN A 347 17.05 -2.58 8.04
CA GLN A 347 17.66 -1.49 8.82
C GLN A 347 18.77 -1.93 9.80
N PHE A 348 19.07 -3.23 9.87
CA PHE A 348 20.24 -3.77 10.58
C PHE A 348 21.38 -4.14 9.63
N LEU A 349 21.17 -4.06 8.31
CA LEU A 349 22.15 -4.45 7.29
C LEU A 349 22.64 -3.22 6.50
N ASP A 350 22.98 -2.16 7.24
CA ASP A 350 23.47 -0.89 6.70
C ASP A 350 24.76 -1.10 5.89
N GLU A 351 25.15 -0.17 4.99
CA GLU A 351 26.26 -0.39 4.04
C GLU A 351 27.59 -0.80 4.72
N ASP A 352 27.87 -0.27 5.90
CA ASP A 352 29.06 -0.58 6.72
C ASP A 352 29.12 -2.04 7.18
N PHE A 353 27.99 -2.75 7.21
CA PHE A 353 27.93 -4.15 7.63
C PHE A 353 28.74 -5.05 6.68
N PHE A 354 28.73 -4.74 5.38
CA PHE A 354 29.49 -5.48 4.36
C PHE A 354 30.79 -4.78 3.94
N GLN A 355 31.12 -3.61 4.48
CA GLN A 355 32.40 -2.94 4.22
C GLN A 355 33.48 -3.28 5.26
N ASN A 356 33.09 -3.73 6.46
CA ASN A 356 34.00 -4.38 7.40
C ASN A 356 34.27 -5.86 7.00
N VAL A 357 34.42 -6.11 5.69
CA VAL A 357 34.71 -7.41 5.08
C VAL A 357 36.22 -7.59 4.96
#